data_AF-A0AAW0GBB7-F1
#
_entry.id   AF-A0AAW0GBB7-F1
#
_cell.length_a   1.000
_cell.length_b   1.000
_cell.length_c   1.000
_cell.angle_alpha   90.00
_cell.angle_beta   90.00
_cell.angle_gamma   90.00
#
_symmetry.space_group_name_H-M   'P 1'
#
loop_
_entity.id
_entity.type
_entity.pdbx_description
1 polymer ?
#
loop_
_entity_poly.entity_id
_entity_poly.type
_entity_poly.pdbx_seq_one_letter_code
_entity_poly.pdbx_strand_id
1 'polypeptide(L)'
;MGVKSLWTLLEPVGRPVPLETMEGKIMAIDSSIWIYQFQATMRDKEGRGLVNAHVVGFLRRICKLLFYGIKPVFVFDGGAPTLKKSTITERKSKKSGAAASHAKIAERLLAAQMRREALTHVSQLRTCTRHDLLLYSSYSS
;
A
#
# COMPACT_ATOMS: atom_id res chain seq x y z
N MET A 1 -13.15 -0.12 4.22
CA MET A 1 -14.49 -0.77 4.23
C MET A 1 -15.45 0.24 4.81
N GLY A 2 -16.64 0.41 4.24
CA GLY A 2 -17.62 1.41 4.69
C GLY A 2 -18.39 2.02 3.53
N VAL A 3 -19.19 3.04 3.84
CA VAL A 3 -19.94 3.84 2.88
C VAL A 3 -18.98 4.85 2.23
N LYS A 4 -19.02 4.98 0.90
CA LYS A 4 -18.14 5.91 0.17
C LYS A 4 -18.50 7.36 0.53
N SER A 5 -17.47 8.19 0.73
CA SER A 5 -17.59 9.64 1.01
C SER A 5 -18.35 10.04 2.28
N LEU A 6 -18.78 9.07 3.11
CA LEU A 6 -19.55 9.35 4.32
C LEU A 6 -18.77 10.25 5.31
N TRP A 7 -17.47 10.02 5.48
CA TRP A 7 -16.66 10.78 6.42
C TRP A 7 -16.52 12.25 6.03
N THR A 8 -16.37 12.55 4.74
CA THR A 8 -16.32 13.95 4.23
C THR A 8 -17.62 14.68 4.53
N LEU A 9 -18.76 13.99 4.45
CA LEU A 9 -20.06 14.57 4.77
C LEU A 9 -20.24 14.83 6.27
N LEU A 10 -19.71 13.95 7.13
CA LEU A 10 -19.85 14.03 8.58
C LEU A 10 -18.75 14.86 9.28
N GLU A 11 -17.73 15.28 8.54
CA GLU A 11 -16.62 16.07 9.07
C GLU A 11 -17.07 17.32 9.84
N PRO A 12 -18.04 18.13 9.37
CA PRO A 12 -18.46 19.35 10.08
C PRO A 12 -19.11 19.10 11.46
N VAL A 13 -19.62 17.88 11.70
CA VAL A 13 -20.26 17.50 12.97
C VAL A 13 -19.35 16.65 13.86
N GLY A 14 -18.13 16.36 13.42
CA GLY A 14 -17.16 15.58 14.18
C GLY A 14 -16.62 16.35 15.37
N ARG A 15 -16.64 15.72 16.56
CA ARG A 15 -16.04 16.29 17.77
C ARG A 15 -14.73 15.58 18.11
N PRO A 16 -13.59 16.29 18.23
CA PRO A 16 -12.36 15.69 18.72
C PRO A 16 -12.51 15.31 20.20
N VAL A 17 -12.10 14.09 20.55
CA VAL A 17 -12.14 13.58 21.92
C VAL A 17 -10.74 13.06 22.29
N PRO A 18 -10.09 13.61 23.33
CA PRO A 18 -8.82 13.11 23.83
C PRO A 18 -8.97 11.72 24.45
N LEU A 19 -7.98 10.84 24.27
CA LEU A 19 -8.06 9.45 24.72
C LEU A 19 -8.06 9.33 26.25
N GLU A 20 -7.46 10.29 26.93
CA GLU A 20 -7.40 10.40 28.39
C GLU A 20 -8.79 10.51 29.02
N THR A 21 -9.76 11.09 28.29
CA THR A 21 -11.15 11.20 28.77
C THR A 21 -11.94 9.89 28.69
N MET A 22 -11.35 8.84 28.11
CA MET A 22 -11.97 7.53 27.93
C MET A 22 -11.58 6.52 29.01
N GLU A 23 -10.83 6.93 30.03
CA GLU A 23 -10.43 6.08 31.13
C GLU A 23 -11.64 5.41 31.80
N GLY A 24 -11.52 4.11 32.09
CA GLY A 24 -12.56 3.29 32.70
C GLY A 24 -13.73 2.93 31.78
N LYS A 25 -13.83 3.51 30.58
CA LYS A 25 -14.89 3.20 29.61
C LYS A 25 -14.68 1.83 28.98
N ILE A 26 -15.78 1.12 28.77
CA ILE A 26 -15.82 -0.11 27.98
C ILE A 26 -16.00 0.27 26.51
N MET A 27 -15.11 -0.21 25.65
CA MET A 27 -15.11 0.15 24.23
C MET A 27 -15.17 -1.10 23.36
N ALA A 28 -16.21 -1.20 22.53
CA ALA A 28 -16.31 -2.25 21.52
C ALA A 28 -15.37 -1.94 20.34
N ILE A 29 -14.60 -2.94 19.92
CA ILE A 29 -13.59 -2.82 18.86
C ILE A 29 -13.93 -3.80 17.75
N ASP A 30 -14.12 -3.28 16.54
CA ASP A 30 -14.23 -4.11 15.34
C ASP A 30 -12.85 -4.71 14.98
N SER A 31 -12.71 -6.00 15.31
CA SER A 31 -11.48 -6.75 15.11
C SER A 31 -11.25 -7.08 13.63
N SER A 32 -12.32 -7.23 12.84
CA SER A 32 -12.23 -7.59 11.43
C SER A 32 -11.52 -6.49 10.62
N ILE A 33 -11.83 -5.23 10.94
CA ILE A 33 -11.19 -4.06 10.34
C ILE A 33 -9.71 -3.99 10.73
N TRP A 34 -9.38 -4.24 12.00
CA TRP A 34 -8.00 -4.23 12.48
C TRP A 34 -7.14 -5.26 11.75
N ILE A 35 -7.59 -6.52 11.66
CA ILE A 35 -6.87 -7.60 10.97
C ILE A 35 -6.60 -7.20 9.52
N TYR A 36 -7.61 -6.71 8.80
CA TYR A 36 -7.46 -6.27 7.42
C TYR A 36 -6.45 -5.12 7.28
N GLN A 37 -6.55 -4.11 8.14
CA GLN A 37 -5.64 -2.96 8.12
C GLN A 37 -4.19 -3.40 8.36
N PHE A 38 -3.93 -4.20 9.39
CA PHE A 38 -2.55 -4.61 9.71
C PHE A 38 -1.90 -5.41 8.59
N GLN A 39 -2.64 -6.35 7.98
CA GLN A 39 -2.14 -7.09 6.81
C GLN A 39 -1.91 -6.17 5.61
N ALA A 40 -2.74 -5.15 5.43
CA ALA A 40 -2.64 -4.23 4.32
C ALA A 40 -1.49 -3.21 4.47
N THR A 41 -1.19 -2.74 5.69
CA THR A 41 -0.30 -1.58 5.91
C THR A 41 1.07 -1.93 6.47
N MET A 42 1.22 -3.01 7.23
CA MET A 42 2.51 -3.33 7.84
C MET A 42 3.43 -3.99 6.81
N ARG A 43 4.57 -3.34 6.56
CA ARG A 43 5.62 -3.79 5.66
C ARG A 43 6.96 -3.85 6.37
N ASP A 44 7.84 -4.75 5.94
CA ASP A 44 9.24 -4.77 6.37
C ASP A 44 10.04 -3.63 5.69
N LYS A 45 11.33 -3.55 6.00
CA LYS A 45 12.22 -2.52 5.42
C LYS A 45 12.38 -2.70 3.90
N GLU A 46 12.19 -3.92 3.42
CA GLU A 46 12.25 -4.34 2.03
C GLU A 46 10.89 -4.18 1.30
N GLY A 47 9.87 -3.66 1.98
CA GLY A 47 8.54 -3.42 1.41
C GLY A 47 7.65 -4.66 1.30
N ARG A 48 8.05 -5.81 1.84
CA ARG A 48 7.25 -7.05 1.87
C ARG A 48 6.26 -7.03 3.03
N GLY A 49 5.17 -7.78 2.90
CA GLY A 49 4.18 -7.93 3.97
C GLY A 49 4.81 -8.50 5.24
N LEU A 50 4.63 -7.84 6.39
CA LEU A 50 5.15 -8.35 7.65
C LEU A 50 4.41 -9.63 8.05
N VAL A 51 5.15 -10.73 8.20
CA VAL A 51 4.61 -11.99 8.74
C VAL A 51 4.10 -11.73 10.16
N ASN A 52 2.89 -12.21 10.47
CA ASN A 52 2.21 -11.94 11.75
C ASN A 52 1.95 -10.46 12.07
N ALA A 53 1.84 -9.60 11.05
CA ALA A 53 1.46 -8.19 11.19
C ALA A 53 0.27 -7.95 12.11
N HIS A 54 -0.75 -8.81 12.01
CA HIS A 54 -1.95 -8.71 12.84
C HIS A 54 -1.64 -8.90 14.33
N VAL A 55 -0.79 -9.86 14.72
CA VAL A 55 -0.42 -10.09 16.13
C VAL A 55 0.30 -8.87 16.70
N VAL A 56 1.32 -8.38 15.99
CA VAL A 56 2.11 -7.22 16.41
C VAL A 56 1.22 -5.96 16.49
N GLY A 57 0.35 -5.77 15.50
CA GLY A 57 -0.59 -4.66 15.45
C GLY A 57 -1.60 -4.68 16.60
N PHE A 58 -2.19 -5.84 16.88
CA PHE A 58 -3.12 -6.03 18.00
C PHE A 58 -2.42 -5.74 19.32
N LEU A 59 -1.26 -6.35 19.56
CA LEU A 59 -0.52 -6.16 20.81
C LEU A 59 -0.26 -4.67 21.07
N ARG A 60 0.28 -3.95 20.09
CA ARG A 60 0.55 -2.51 20.22
C ARG A 60 -0.71 -1.69 20.53
N ARG A 61 -1.82 -1.97 19.85
CA ARG A 61 -3.08 -1.24 20.09
C ARG A 61 -3.72 -1.60 21.42
N ILE A 62 -3.68 -2.87 21.83
CA ILE A 62 -4.15 -3.32 23.15
C ILE A 62 -3.37 -2.61 24.25
N CYS A 63 -2.02 -2.64 24.18
CA CYS A 63 -1.18 -1.93 25.15
C CYS A 63 -1.53 -0.45 25.23
N LYS A 64 -1.74 0.21 24.09
CA LYS A 64 -2.14 1.64 24.06
C LYS A 64 -3.50 1.88 24.73
N LEU A 65 -4.49 1.03 24.48
CA LEU A 65 -5.82 1.19 25.09
C LEU A 65 -5.77 0.97 26.61
N LEU A 66 -5.07 -0.08 27.04
CA LEU A 66 -4.88 -0.37 28.46
C LEU A 66 -4.07 0.72 29.17
N PHE A 67 -3.09 1.32 28.50
CA PHE A 67 -2.34 2.47 29.02
C PHE A 67 -3.26 3.65 29.38
N TYR A 68 -4.30 3.91 28.59
CA TYR A 68 -5.32 4.92 28.89
C TYR A 68 -6.45 4.41 29.80
N GLY A 69 -6.30 3.24 30.41
CA GLY A 69 -7.32 2.64 31.28
C GLY A 69 -8.64 2.27 30.58
N ILE A 70 -8.63 2.16 29.25
CA ILE A 70 -9.79 1.74 28.46
C ILE A 70 -9.95 0.22 28.59
N LYS A 71 -11.19 -0.25 28.69
CA LYS A 71 -11.54 -1.69 28.76
C LYS A 71 -12.03 -2.18 27.38
N PRO A 72 -11.15 -2.74 26.53
CA PRO A 72 -11.54 -3.16 25.18
C PRO A 72 -12.40 -4.43 25.19
N VAL A 73 -13.44 -4.45 24.34
CA VAL A 73 -14.25 -5.63 24.02
C VAL A 73 -14.10 -5.89 22.53
N PHE A 74 -13.45 -6.99 22.17
CA PHE A 74 -13.20 -7.34 20.78
C PHE A 74 -14.41 -8.03 20.16
N VAL A 75 -14.95 -7.41 19.12
CA VAL A 75 -16.07 -7.94 18.33
C VAL A 75 -15.49 -8.49 17.03
N PHE A 76 -15.82 -9.75 16.75
CA PHE A 76 -15.46 -10.43 15.52
C PHE A 76 -16.71 -10.64 14.68
N ASP A 77 -16.61 -10.33 13.38
CA ASP A 77 -17.68 -10.62 12.43
C ASP A 77 -17.95 -12.13 12.38
N GLY A 78 -19.22 -12.51 12.42
CA GLY A 78 -19.68 -13.87 12.13
C GLY A 78 -19.81 -14.15 10.62
N GLY A 79 -20.65 -15.11 10.27
CA GLY A 79 -20.95 -15.41 8.87
C GLY A 79 -21.51 -14.20 8.11
N ALA A 80 -20.96 -13.90 6.93
CA ALA A 80 -21.43 -12.78 6.12
C ALA A 80 -22.86 -13.04 5.58
N PRO A 81 -23.80 -12.09 5.75
CA PRO A 81 -25.16 -12.22 5.21
C PRO A 81 -25.15 -12.27 3.68
N THR A 82 -26.17 -12.89 3.09
CA THR A 82 -26.28 -13.14 1.65
C THR A 82 -26.09 -11.88 0.80
N LEU A 83 -26.66 -10.76 1.24
CA LEU A 83 -26.54 -9.46 0.58
C LEU A 83 -25.08 -8.94 0.50
N LYS A 84 -24.23 -9.30 1.48
CA LYS A 84 -22.81 -8.91 1.52
C LYS A 84 -21.95 -9.80 0.61
N LYS A 85 -22.41 -11.01 0.25
CA LYS A 85 -21.62 -11.99 -0.52
C LYS A 85 -21.27 -11.49 -1.93
N SER A 86 -22.25 -10.95 -2.67
CA SER A 86 -22.02 -10.41 -4.03
C SER A 86 -20.96 -9.31 -4.03
N THR A 87 -21.09 -8.36 -3.11
CA THR A 87 -20.14 -7.24 -2.93
C THR A 87 -18.75 -7.73 -2.51
N ILE A 88 -18.65 -8.76 -1.66
CA ILE A 88 -17.36 -9.37 -1.28
C ILE A 88 -16.69 -9.98 -2.49
N THR A 89 -17.42 -10.75 -3.31
CA THR A 89 -16.89 -11.38 -4.52
C THR A 89 -16.40 -10.35 -5.53
N GLU A 90 -17.18 -9.29 -5.76
CA GLU A 90 -16.80 -8.19 -6.65
C GLU A 90 -15.53 -7.47 -6.16
N ARG A 91 -15.39 -7.26 -4.85
CA ARG A 91 -14.16 -6.67 -4.28
C ARG A 91 -12.96 -7.60 -4.45
N LYS A 92 -13.14 -8.91 -4.30
CA LYS A 92 -12.08 -9.90 -4.54
C LYS A 92 -11.64 -9.89 -6.01
N SER A 93 -12.58 -9.87 -6.96
CA SER A 93 -12.26 -9.86 -8.40
C SER A 93 -11.56 -8.56 -8.83
N LYS A 94 -11.96 -7.41 -8.29
CA LYS A 94 -11.26 -6.14 -8.54
C LYS A 94 -9.81 -6.17 -8.03
N LYS A 95 -9.57 -6.78 -6.87
CA LYS A 95 -8.22 -6.90 -6.30
C LYS A 95 -7.31 -7.79 -7.17
N SER A 96 -7.82 -8.90 -7.69
CA SER A 96 -7.05 -9.76 -8.61
C SER A 96 -6.81 -9.09 -9.97
N GLY A 97 -7.80 -8.41 -10.52
CA GLY A 97 -7.67 -7.66 -11.77
C GLY A 97 -6.65 -6.52 -11.70
N ALA A 98 -6.60 -5.79 -10.58
CA ALA A 98 -5.61 -4.75 -10.34
C ALA A 98 -4.17 -5.30 -10.32
N ALA A 99 -3.95 -6.46 -9.68
CA ALA A 99 -2.63 -7.09 -9.66
C ALA A 99 -2.13 -7.45 -11.07
N ALA A 100 -3.02 -7.98 -11.93
CA ALA A 100 -2.69 -8.27 -13.32
C ALA A 100 -2.38 -7.00 -14.14
N SER A 101 -3.13 -5.92 -13.92
CA SER A 101 -2.87 -4.62 -14.56
C SER A 101 -1.51 -4.03 -14.14
N HIS A 102 -1.17 -4.10 -12.85
CA HIS A 102 0.10 -3.58 -12.34
C HIS A 102 1.31 -4.32 -12.92
N ALA A 103 1.23 -5.65 -13.08
CA ALA A 103 2.27 -6.43 -13.73
C ALA A 103 2.50 -5.97 -15.18
N LYS A 104 1.42 -5.75 -15.93
CA LYS A 104 1.47 -5.27 -17.32
C LYS A 104 2.02 -3.85 -17.44
N ILE A 105 1.75 -2.99 -16.47
CA ILE A 105 2.31 -1.63 -16.41
C ILE A 105 3.81 -1.69 -16.09
N ALA A 106 4.22 -2.51 -15.12
CA ALA A 106 5.62 -2.68 -14.76
C ALA A 106 6.45 -3.21 -15.95
N GLU A 107 5.92 -4.20 -16.68
CA GLU A 107 6.53 -4.72 -17.90
C GLU A 107 6.73 -3.62 -18.96
N ARG A 108 5.70 -2.80 -19.20
CA ARG A 108 5.77 -1.68 -20.14
C ARG A 108 6.81 -0.63 -19.74
N LEU A 109 6.87 -0.30 -18.45
CA LEU A 109 7.85 0.66 -17.92
C LEU A 109 9.27 0.13 -18.07
N LEU A 110 9.51 -1.14 -17.73
CA LEU A 110 10.81 -1.78 -17.90
C LEU A 110 11.23 -1.79 -19.37
N ALA A 111 10.33 -2.19 -20.28
CA ALA A 111 10.59 -2.21 -21.72
C ALA A 111 10.89 -0.82 -22.29
N ALA A 112 10.25 0.24 -21.77
CA ALA A 112 10.54 1.61 -22.15
C ALA A 112 11.92 2.08 -21.65
N GLN A 113 12.28 1.69 -20.43
CA GLN A 113 13.58 2.02 -19.84
C GLN A 113 14.74 1.35 -20.59
N MET A 114 14.62 0.05 -20.90
CA MET A 114 15.61 -0.68 -21.70
C MET A 114 15.81 -0.06 -23.10
N ARG A 115 14.73 0.38 -23.75
CA ARG A 115 14.81 1.08 -25.05
C ARG A 115 15.60 2.38 -24.94
N ARG A 116 15.38 3.15 -23.87
CA ARG A 116 16.07 4.43 -23.63
C ARG A 116 17.57 4.21 -23.38
N GLU A 117 17.92 3.21 -22.59
CA GLU A 117 19.32 2.83 -22.35
C GLU A 117 20.01 2.37 -23.64
N ALA A 118 19.37 1.54 -24.45
CA ALA A 118 19.90 1.10 -25.74
C ALA A 118 20.19 2.29 -26.69
N LEU A 119 19.29 3.27 -26.78
CA LEU A 119 19.51 4.47 -27.58
C LEU A 119 20.67 5.32 -27.05
N THR A 120 20.83 5.39 -25.73
CA THR A 120 21.94 6.12 -25.08
C THR A 120 23.27 5.44 -25.37
N HIS A 121 23.33 4.11 -25.30
CA HIS A 121 24.50 3.33 -25.67
C HIS A 121 24.87 3.52 -27.15
N VAL A 122 23.89 3.50 -28.07
CA VAL A 122 24.13 3.72 -29.49
C VAL A 122 24.62 5.15 -29.76
N SER A 123 24.10 6.17 -29.07
CA SER A 123 24.58 7.54 -29.23
C SER A 123 26.02 7.71 -28.75
N GLN A 124 26.38 7.06 -27.63
CA GLN A 124 27.74 7.05 -27.10
C GLN A 124 28.74 6.38 -28.05
N LEU A 125 28.37 5.24 -28.64
CA LEU A 125 29.19 4.57 -29.64
C LEU A 125 29.43 5.47 -30.87
N ARG A 126 28.38 6.16 -31.35
CA ARG A 126 28.49 7.10 -32.47
C ARG A 126 29.42 8.28 -32.17
N THR A 127 29.38 8.83 -30.94
CA THR A 127 30.27 9.93 -30.55
C THR A 127 31.73 9.48 -30.42
N CYS A 128 31.98 8.24 -29.97
CA CYS A 128 33.33 7.67 -29.88
C CYS A 128 33.95 7.46 -31.27
N THR A 129 33.23 6.80 -32.19
CA THR A 129 33.70 6.59 -33.57
C THR A 129 33.96 7.89 -34.34
N ARG A 130 33.27 8.98 -33.98
CA ARG A 130 33.44 10.28 -34.65
C ARG A 130 34.68 11.03 -34.13
N HIS A 131 35.13 10.78 -32.90
CA HIS A 131 36.41 11.31 -32.41
C HIS A 131 37.61 10.56 -33.03
N ASP A 132 37.51 9.24 -33.20
CA ASP A 132 38.57 8.43 -33.82
C ASP A 132 38.79 8.78 -35.31
N LEU A 133 37.72 9.08 -36.05
CA LEU A 133 37.81 9.53 -37.45
C LEU A 133 38.44 10.93 -37.61
N LEU A 134 38.27 11.83 -36.63
CA LEU A 134 38.88 13.16 -36.65
C LEU A 134 40.36 13.13 -36.25
N LEU A 135 40.74 12.23 -35.34
CA LEU A 135 42.14 11.99 -34.99
C LEU A 135 42.93 11.35 -36.15
N TYR A 136 42.32 10.43 -36.91
CA TYR A 136 42.97 9.81 -38.06
C TYR A 136 43.20 10.80 -39.22
N SER A 137 42.28 11.75 -39.44
CA SER A 137 42.43 12.80 -40.45
C SER A 137 43.51 13.84 -40.09
N SER A 138 43.91 13.94 -38.83
CA SER A 138 44.90 14.91 -38.34
C SER A 138 46.33 14.36 -38.32
N TYR A 139 46.50 13.04 -38.48
CA TYR A 139 47.81 12.35 -38.50
C TYR A 139 48.30 11.98 -39.91
N SER A 140 47.51 12.25 -40.95
CA SER A 140 47.81 11.92 -42.36
C SER A 140 48.09 13.14 -43.24
N SER A 141 48.49 14.27 -42.66
CA SER A 141 48.98 15.48 -43.36
C SER A 141 50.45 15.72 -43.06
#